data_AF-A0AAN6VE25-F1
#
_entry.id   AF-A0AAN6VE25-F1
#
_cell.length_a   1.000
_cell.length_b   1.000
_cell.length_c   1.000
_cell.angle_alpha   90.00
_cell.angle_beta   90.00
_cell.angle_gamma   90.00
#
_symmetry.space_group_name_H-M   'P 1'
#
loop_
_entity.id
_entity.type
_entity.pdbx_description
1 polymer ?
#
loop_
_entity_poly.entity_id
_entity_poly.type
_entity_poly.pdbx_seq_one_letter_code
_entity_poly.pdbx_strand_id
1 'polypeptide(L)'
;MAQNNEVLVQTVDDFSRMISRQGAARPALFCFYELKACKVGLIAGMEDDINMPREFIVGEPSATFDAFPKEGLALDHFGMNKFEEEEDGIFHQVRRQLVKMAENSAVIMEQRGLARSHGLEV
;
A
#
# COMPACT_ATOMS: atom_id res chain seq x y z
N MET A 1 -0.65 -20.73 -14.81
CA MET A 1 0.57 -19.90 -14.86
C MET A 1 0.22 -18.63 -15.62
N ALA A 2 0.31 -17.46 -14.98
CA ALA A 2 -0.25 -16.22 -15.51
C ALA A 2 0.49 -15.76 -16.78
N GLN A 3 -0.22 -15.77 -17.91
CA GLN A 3 0.35 -15.56 -19.24
C GLN A 3 0.57 -14.08 -19.61
N ASN A 4 0.48 -13.15 -18.65
CA ASN A 4 0.59 -11.69 -18.85
C ASN A 4 1.49 -11.01 -17.78
N ASN A 5 2.52 -11.70 -17.28
CA ASN A 5 3.38 -11.13 -16.23
C ASN A 5 4.28 -10.00 -16.74
N GLU A 6 4.75 -10.06 -18.00
CA GLU A 6 5.70 -9.10 -18.54
C GLU A 6 5.13 -7.67 -18.61
N VAL A 7 3.88 -7.52 -19.04
CA VAL A 7 3.22 -6.20 -19.10
C VAL A 7 3.06 -5.61 -17.70
N LEU A 8 2.72 -6.43 -16.70
CA LEU A 8 2.56 -5.98 -15.32
C LEU A 8 3.91 -5.55 -14.73
N VAL A 9 4.94 -6.38 -14.89
CA VAL A 9 6.31 -6.06 -14.46
C VAL A 9 6.79 -4.77 -15.11
N GLN A 10 6.64 -4.65 -16.43
CA GLN A 10 7.01 -3.45 -17.16
C GLN A 10 6.25 -2.21 -16.66
N THR A 11 4.95 -2.34 -16.37
CA THR A 11 4.13 -1.24 -15.85
C THR A 11 4.62 -0.79 -14.47
N VAL A 12 4.92 -1.73 -13.58
CA VAL A 12 5.45 -1.45 -12.23
C VAL A 12 6.83 -0.78 -12.32
N ASP A 13 7.69 -1.27 -13.20
CA ASP A 13 9.02 -0.71 -13.44
C ASP A 13 8.96 0.70 -14.00
N ASP A 14 8.12 0.94 -15.01
CA ASP A 14 7.95 2.25 -15.63
C ASP A 14 7.37 3.27 -14.64
N PHE A 15 6.36 2.86 -13.86
CA PHE A 15 5.82 3.69 -12.79
C PHE A 15 6.90 4.05 -11.77
N SER A 16 7.67 3.06 -11.29
CA SER A 16 8.73 3.24 -10.30
C SER A 16 9.85 4.16 -10.81
N ARG A 17 10.22 4.05 -12.09
CA ARG A 17 11.17 4.93 -12.75
C ARG A 17 10.63 6.34 -12.94
N MET A 18 9.36 6.48 -13.31
CA MET A 18 8.73 7.80 -13.48
C MET A 18 8.71 8.58 -12.17
N ILE A 19 8.23 7.96 -11.08
CA ILE A 19 8.10 8.62 -9.78
C ILE A 19 9.45 8.92 -9.14
N SER A 20 10.46 8.06 -9.28
CA SER A 20 11.81 8.30 -8.75
C SER A 20 12.50 9.53 -9.37
N ARG A 21 12.14 9.89 -10.60
CA ARG A 21 12.68 11.08 -11.30
C ARG A 21 12.04 12.41 -10.87
N GLN A 22 10.96 12.38 -10.09
CA GLN A 22 10.26 13.61 -9.68
C GLN A 22 10.92 14.36 -8.52
N GLY A 23 11.97 13.81 -7.91
CA GLY A 23 12.71 14.46 -6.83
C GLY A 23 11.79 14.86 -5.67
N ALA A 24 11.84 16.13 -5.27
CA ALA A 24 11.00 16.66 -4.19
C ALA A 24 9.49 16.62 -4.53
N ALA A 25 9.13 16.77 -5.82
CA ALA A 25 7.75 16.75 -6.29
C ALA A 25 7.14 15.34 -6.39
N ARG A 26 7.85 14.29 -5.98
CA ARG A 26 7.39 12.90 -6.02
C ARG A 26 6.15 12.70 -5.13
N PRO A 27 5.16 11.88 -5.53
CA PRO A 27 4.05 11.56 -4.63
C PRO A 27 4.59 10.87 -3.37
N ALA A 28 4.02 11.19 -2.22
CA ALA A 28 4.27 10.42 -1.01
C ALA A 28 3.64 9.03 -1.20
N LEU A 29 4.46 7.97 -1.10
CA LEU A 29 4.02 6.59 -1.11
C LEU A 29 4.68 5.87 0.06
N PHE A 30 3.89 5.02 0.71
CA PHE A 30 4.30 4.17 1.81
C PHE A 30 3.58 2.83 1.63
N CYS A 31 4.29 1.71 1.73
CA CYS A 31 3.72 0.39 1.47
C CYS A 31 3.58 -0.41 2.76
N PHE A 32 2.41 -0.98 3.01
CA PHE A 32 2.21 -1.96 4.07
C PHE A 32 2.13 -3.36 3.48
N TYR A 33 2.63 -4.36 4.20
CA TYR A 33 2.56 -5.77 3.78
C TYR A 33 2.20 -6.68 4.95
N GLU A 34 1.69 -7.86 4.62
CA GLU A 34 1.21 -8.83 5.61
C GLU A 34 2.36 -9.65 6.19
N LEU A 35 2.29 -9.94 7.48
CA LEU A 35 3.19 -10.87 8.16
C LEU A 35 2.51 -12.19 8.56
N LYS A 36 1.18 -12.29 8.43
CA LYS A 36 0.42 -13.51 8.71
C LYS A 36 -0.22 -14.04 7.43
N ALA A 37 -0.06 -15.34 7.19
CA ALA A 37 -0.77 -16.00 6.11
C ALA A 37 -2.25 -16.16 6.45
N CYS A 38 -3.08 -16.01 5.43
CA CYS A 38 -4.50 -16.21 5.51
C CYS A 38 -4.91 -17.60 5.02
N LYS A 39 -5.80 -18.28 5.76
CA LYS A 39 -6.38 -19.58 5.37
C LYS A 39 -7.56 -19.40 4.41
N VAL A 40 -7.27 -18.94 3.19
CA VAL A 40 -8.31 -18.58 2.20
C VAL A 40 -9.20 -19.78 1.85
N GLY A 41 -8.65 -21.01 1.78
CA GLY A 41 -9.44 -22.22 1.51
C GLY A 41 -10.49 -22.50 2.59
N LEU A 42 -10.14 -22.29 3.86
CA LEU A 42 -11.08 -22.40 4.98
C LEU A 42 -12.16 -21.32 4.90
N ILE A 43 -11.78 -20.07 4.64
CA ILE A 43 -12.72 -18.94 4.57
C ILE A 43 -13.71 -19.10 3.40
N ALA A 44 -13.25 -19.65 2.28
CA ALA A 44 -14.07 -19.89 1.09
C ALA A 44 -14.90 -21.18 1.17
N GLY A 45 -14.76 -22.01 2.22
CA GLY A 45 -15.39 -23.33 2.29
C GLY A 45 -14.89 -24.31 1.23
N MET A 46 -13.65 -24.12 0.77
CA MET A 46 -12.98 -24.89 -0.31
C MET A 46 -11.74 -25.60 0.21
N GLU A 47 -11.75 -26.00 1.48
CA GLU A 47 -10.61 -26.63 2.16
C GLU A 47 -10.19 -27.98 1.54
N ASP A 48 -11.14 -28.65 0.87
CA ASP A 48 -10.91 -29.89 0.13
C ASP A 48 -10.57 -29.69 -1.36
N ASP A 49 -10.64 -28.45 -1.89
CA ASP A 49 -10.28 -28.18 -3.28
C ASP A 49 -8.76 -28.15 -3.44
N ILE A 50 -8.23 -29.17 -4.13
CA ILE A 50 -6.81 -29.33 -4.41
C ILE A 50 -6.22 -28.19 -5.24
N ASN A 51 -7.05 -27.43 -5.97
CA ASN A 51 -6.60 -26.32 -6.81
C ASN A 51 -6.54 -24.99 -6.04
N MET A 52 -7.04 -24.94 -4.80
CA MET A 52 -7.04 -23.73 -3.99
C MET A 52 -5.81 -23.70 -3.06
N PRO A 53 -4.96 -22.66 -3.10
CA PRO A 53 -3.90 -22.50 -2.10
C PRO A 53 -4.46 -22.44 -0.69
N ARG A 54 -4.13 -23.44 0.14
CA ARG A 54 -4.60 -23.52 1.53
C ARG A 54 -4.29 -22.26 2.35
N GLU A 55 -3.14 -21.66 2.07
CA GLU A 55 -2.70 -20.41 2.68
C GLU A 55 -2.22 -19.44 1.60
N PHE A 56 -2.51 -18.15 1.81
CA PHE A 56 -2.11 -17.05 0.94
C PHE A 56 -1.59 -15.89 1.79
N ILE A 57 -0.51 -15.25 1.35
CA ILE A 57 0.05 -14.07 2.01
C ILE A 57 0.49 -13.05 0.95
N VAL A 58 0.16 -11.78 1.15
CA VAL A 58 0.70 -10.66 0.37
C VAL A 58 1.91 -10.10 1.12
N GLY A 59 3.04 -10.78 0.96
CA GLY A 59 4.31 -10.41 1.58
C GLY A 59 4.97 -9.19 0.95
N GLU A 60 6.08 -8.75 1.55
CA GLU A 60 6.81 -7.55 1.13
C GLU A 60 7.10 -7.47 -0.40
N PRO A 61 7.57 -8.53 -1.09
CA PRO A 61 7.90 -8.42 -2.51
C PRO A 61 6.68 -8.21 -3.42
N SER A 62 5.48 -8.60 -2.98
CA SER A 62 4.25 -8.44 -3.77
C SER A 62 3.44 -7.20 -3.39
N ALA A 63 3.65 -6.63 -2.19
CA ALA A 63 2.90 -5.48 -1.69
C ALA A 63 3.68 -4.15 -1.76
N THR A 64 4.94 -4.15 -2.16
CA THR A 64 5.81 -2.97 -2.05
C THR A 64 6.54 -2.60 -3.34
N PHE A 65 6.96 -1.33 -3.42
CA PHE A 65 7.87 -0.83 -4.46
C PHE A 65 9.25 -0.60 -3.84
N ASP A 66 10.32 -1.12 -4.44
CA ASP A 66 11.68 -1.14 -3.85
C ASP A 66 12.23 0.25 -3.45
N ALA A 67 11.79 1.31 -4.12
CA ALA A 67 12.27 2.69 -3.87
C ALA A 67 11.46 3.46 -2.81
N PHE A 68 10.58 2.78 -2.08
CA PHE A 68 9.64 3.42 -1.15
C PHE A 68 9.71 2.85 0.26
N PRO A 69 9.46 3.69 1.28
CA PRO A 69 9.33 3.23 2.65
C PRO A 69 8.22 2.19 2.79
N LYS A 70 8.46 1.21 3.66
CA LYS A 70 7.56 0.08 3.87
C LYS A 70 7.60 -0.42 5.30
N GLU A 71 6.51 -1.03 5.74
CA GLU A 71 6.35 -1.57 7.10
C GLU A 71 5.45 -2.80 7.06
N GLY A 72 5.89 -3.88 7.72
CA GLY A 72 5.10 -5.09 7.86
C GLY A 72 4.09 -4.97 9.00
N LEU A 73 2.86 -5.38 8.75
CA LEU A 73 1.79 -5.42 9.74
C LEU A 73 1.58 -6.87 10.20
N ALA A 74 1.46 -7.09 11.51
CA ALA A 74 1.22 -8.41 12.10
C ALA A 74 -0.23 -8.91 11.90
N LEU A 75 -0.73 -8.77 10.68
CA LEU A 75 -2.08 -9.04 10.22
C LEU A 75 -2.06 -9.97 9.01
N ASP A 76 -3.21 -10.59 8.76
CA ASP A 76 -3.50 -11.29 7.51
C ASP A 76 -4.24 -10.36 6.54
N HIS A 77 -4.48 -10.86 5.33
CA HIS A 77 -5.17 -10.12 4.27
C HIS A 77 -6.55 -9.56 4.68
N PHE A 78 -7.29 -10.24 5.55
CA PHE A 78 -8.62 -9.82 5.98
C PHE A 78 -8.60 -8.82 7.14
N GLY A 79 -7.47 -8.71 7.85
CA GLY A 79 -7.25 -7.77 8.94
C GLY A 79 -6.65 -6.43 8.53
N MET A 80 -5.95 -6.34 7.39
CA MET A 80 -5.13 -5.17 7.00
C MET A 80 -5.81 -3.79 7.07
N ASN A 81 -7.14 -3.73 6.89
CA ASN A 81 -7.92 -2.47 6.91
C ASN A 81 -9.00 -2.45 7.99
N LYS A 82 -8.91 -3.36 8.98
CA LYS A 82 -9.86 -3.44 10.09
C LYS A 82 -9.16 -3.04 11.36
N PHE A 83 -9.75 -2.09 12.06
CA PHE A 83 -9.28 -1.59 13.33
C PHE A 83 -10.42 -1.75 14.31
N GLU A 84 -10.13 -2.29 15.49
CA GLU A 84 -11.15 -2.48 16.53
C GLU A 84 -11.56 -1.13 17.13
N GLU A 85 -10.57 -0.28 17.40
CA GLU A 85 -10.72 1.04 18.02
C GLU A 85 -9.52 1.95 17.69
N GLU A 86 -9.56 3.21 18.14
CA GLU A 86 -8.49 4.19 17.87
C GLU A 86 -7.19 3.88 18.62
N GLU A 87 -7.28 3.10 19.70
CA GLU A 87 -6.17 2.67 20.52
C GLU A 87 -5.35 1.52 19.88
N ASP A 88 -5.89 0.89 18.83
CA ASP A 88 -5.26 -0.21 18.10
C ASP A 88 -3.85 0.16 17.60
N GLY A 89 -2.87 -0.70 17.87
CA GLY A 89 -1.48 -0.46 17.49
C GLY A 89 -1.27 -0.36 15.96
N ILE A 90 -2.01 -1.14 15.18
CA ILE A 90 -2.00 -1.09 13.72
C ILE A 90 -2.69 0.20 13.25
N PHE A 91 -3.80 0.60 13.87
CA PHE A 91 -4.45 1.88 13.56
C PHE A 91 -3.46 3.03 13.72
N HIS A 92 -2.72 3.06 14.84
CA HIS A 92 -1.69 4.06 15.08
C HIS A 92 -0.56 4.03 14.03
N GLN A 93 -0.12 2.85 13.59
CA GLN A 93 0.90 2.71 12.55
C GLN A 93 0.44 3.31 11.21
N VAL A 94 -0.79 2.97 10.79
CA VAL A 94 -1.37 3.48 9.55
C VAL A 94 -1.64 4.98 9.65
N ARG A 95 -2.28 5.43 10.73
CA ARG A 95 -2.59 6.85 11.00
C ARG A 95 -1.34 7.71 10.97
N ARG A 96 -0.24 7.25 11.58
CA ARG A 96 1.05 7.97 11.58
C ARG A 96 1.52 8.28 10.16
N GLN A 97 1.45 7.31 9.24
CA GLN A 97 1.89 7.54 7.86
C GLN A 97 0.92 8.45 7.10
N LEU A 98 -0.39 8.27 7.28
CA LEU A 98 -1.40 9.12 6.64
C LEU A 98 -1.29 10.58 7.06
N VAL A 99 -1.13 10.86 8.36
CA VAL A 99 -0.93 12.23 8.86
C VAL A 99 0.33 12.84 8.25
N LYS A 100 1.45 12.12 8.28
CA LYS A 100 2.70 12.56 7.65
C LYS A 100 2.54 12.84 6.15
N MET A 101 1.78 12.02 5.43
CA MET A 101 1.51 12.22 4.01
C MET A 101 0.64 13.46 3.76
N ALA A 102 -0.39 13.67 4.59
CA ALA A 102 -1.27 14.82 4.50
C ALA A 102 -0.52 16.13 4.76
N GLU A 103 0.31 16.19 5.81
CA GLU A 103 1.13 17.36 6.14
C GLU A 103 2.11 17.72 5.02
N ASN A 104 2.73 16.70 4.40
CA ASN A 104 3.65 16.92 3.28
C ASN A 104 2.95 17.21 1.95
N SER A 105 1.64 16.99 1.84
CA SER A 105 0.92 17.11 0.58
C SER A 105 0.93 18.54 0.04
N ALA A 106 0.81 19.56 0.91
CA ALA A 106 0.82 20.96 0.52
C ALA A 106 2.14 21.34 -0.17
N VAL A 107 3.28 20.91 0.40
CA VAL A 107 4.62 21.15 -0.15
C VAL A 107 4.77 20.47 -1.52
N ILE A 108 4.30 19.22 -1.65
CA ILE A 108 4.35 18.49 -2.92
C ILE A 108 3.47 19.17 -3.97
N MET A 109 2.28 19.67 -3.59
CA MET A 109 1.39 20.39 -4.51
C MET A 109 1.98 21.71 -4.98
N GLU A 110 2.63 22.46 -4.08
CA GLU A 110 3.35 23.70 -4.42
C GLU A 110 4.48 23.44 -5.41
N GLN A 111 5.32 22.43 -5.16
CA GLN A 111 6.43 22.06 -6.05
C GLN A 111 5.97 21.60 -7.43
N ARG A 112 4.72 21.12 -7.56
CA ARG A 112 4.10 20.77 -8.84
C ARG A 112 3.45 21.94 -9.55
N GLY A 113 3.42 23.13 -8.96
CA GLY A 113 2.66 24.27 -9.47
C GLY A 113 1.15 24.05 -9.44
N LEU A 114 0.67 23.14 -8.60
CA LEU A 114 -0.74 22.77 -8.44
C LEU A 114 -1.37 23.35 -7.17
N ALA A 115 -0.62 24.14 -6.40
CA ALA A 115 -1.15 24.86 -5.25
C ALA A 115 -2.28 25.77 -5.73
N ARG A 116 -3.52 25.42 -5.39
CA ARG A 116 -4.67 26.29 -5.61
C ARG A 116 -4.53 27.50 -4.68
N SER A 117 -4.75 28.69 -5.23
CA SER A 117 -5.12 29.87 -4.47
C SER A 117 -6.45 29.58 -3.75
N HIS A 118 -6.39 29.07 -2.53
CA HIS A 118 -7.56 28.96 -1.67
C HIS A 118 -7.54 30.09 -0.66
N GLY A 119 -7.92 31.27 -1.15
CA GLY A 119 -8.83 32.10 -0.39
C GLY A 119 -10.17 31.38 -0.33
N LEU A 120 -10.51 30.89 0.85
CA LEU A 120 -11.88 30.61 1.26
C LEU A 120 -12.16 31.56 2.42
N GLU A 121 -12.64 32.75 2.07
CA GLU A 121 -13.67 33.43 2.87
C GLU A 121 -14.94 32.59 2.75
N VAL A 122 -15.41 32.00 3.85
CA VAL A 122 -16.54 32.43 4.71
C VAL A 122 -16.69 31.36 5.80
#